data_AF-A0A1Q7EMK5-F1
#
_entry.id   AF-A0A1Q7EMK5-F1
#
_cell.length_a   1.000
_cell.length_b   1.000
_cell.length_c   1.000
_cell.angle_alpha   90.00
_cell.angle_beta   90.00
_cell.angle_gamma   90.00
#
_symmetry.space_group_name_H-M   'P 1'
#
loop_
_entity.id
_entity.type
_entity.pdbx_description
1 polymer ?
#
loop_
_entity_poly.entity_id
_entity_poly.type
_entity_poly.pdbx_seq_one_letter_code
_entity_poly.pdbx_strand_id
1 'polypeptide(L)'
;MLSSLINASGGATQGQEIIGIFGHNLLAFLLAAVLAVFTAGLSGFALTFLPGFLLGYAAALTSWSVALGGVVPNGLLEIPAAIVAGGLVIQIGASAIHMEPEGGWTARILAAVADYMRSLRWIVPALALAAIVEVRFG
;
A
#
# COMPACT_ATOMS: atom_id res chain seq x y z
N MET A 1 13.34 0.80 7.43
CA MET A 1 13.21 0.18 8.77
C MET A 1 13.06 -1.35 8.73
N LEU A 2 12.52 -1.94 7.65
CA LEU A 2 12.53 -3.41 7.47
C LEU A 2 13.91 -3.93 7.00
N SER A 3 14.55 -3.22 6.05
CA SER A 3 15.87 -3.56 5.50
C SER A 3 16.99 -3.54 6.54
N SER A 4 16.87 -2.69 7.57
CA SER A 4 17.80 -2.63 8.70
C SER A 4 17.66 -3.80 9.68
N LEU A 5 16.47 -4.42 9.76
CA LEU A 5 16.22 -5.61 10.59
C LEU A 5 16.61 -6.92 9.86
N ILE A 6 16.48 -6.93 8.53
CA ILE A 6 16.90 -8.06 7.68
C ILE A 6 18.43 -8.11 7.54
N ASN A 7 19.09 -6.96 7.39
CA ASN A 7 20.56 -6.91 7.41
C ASN A 7 21.15 -7.31 8.78
N ALA A 8 20.44 -7.07 9.89
CA ALA A 8 20.86 -7.49 11.22
C ALA A 8 20.75 -9.01 11.47
N SER A 9 20.02 -9.76 10.63
CA SER A 9 19.89 -11.22 10.73
C SER A 9 20.87 -12.00 9.85
N GLY A 10 21.74 -11.31 9.08
CA GLY A 10 22.95 -11.88 8.51
C GLY A 10 22.78 -13.02 7.49
N GLY A 11 21.70 -13.05 6.67
CA GLY A 11 21.55 -14.16 5.73
C GLY A 11 20.42 -14.14 4.71
N ALA A 12 19.76 -13.01 4.44
CA ALA A 12 18.73 -12.97 3.41
C ALA A 12 19.36 -12.79 2.01
N THR A 13 19.05 -13.71 1.09
CA THR A 13 19.35 -13.53 -0.34
C THR A 13 18.49 -12.40 -0.91
N GLN A 14 18.95 -11.71 -1.97
CA GLN A 14 18.15 -10.68 -2.65
C GLN A 14 16.72 -11.15 -3.00
N GLY A 15 16.57 -12.43 -3.37
CA GLY A 15 15.25 -13.01 -3.65
C GLY A 15 14.34 -13.05 -2.42
N GLN A 16 14.88 -13.33 -1.23
CA GLN A 16 14.11 -13.33 0.02
C GLN A 16 13.70 -11.91 0.43
N GLU A 17 14.55 -10.91 0.20
CA GLU A 17 14.22 -9.51 0.43
C GLU A 17 13.09 -9.02 -0.48
N ILE A 18 13.17 -9.33 -1.79
CA ILE A 18 12.12 -8.98 -2.76
C ILE A 18 10.78 -9.61 -2.34
N ILE A 19 10.78 -10.89 -1.99
CA ILE A 19 9.56 -11.59 -1.55
C ILE A 19 9.02 -10.99 -0.26
N GLY A 20 9.91 -10.60 0.67
CA GLY A 20 9.54 -9.97 1.93
C GLY A 20 8.85 -8.62 1.73
N ILE A 21 9.44 -7.74 0.91
CA ILE A 21 8.89 -6.41 0.59
C ILE A 21 7.56 -6.55 -0.16
N PHE A 22 7.52 -7.40 -1.19
CA PHE A 22 6.31 -7.66 -1.95
C PHE A 22 5.18 -8.19 -1.06
N GLY A 23 5.47 -9.19 -0.22
CA GLY A 23 4.49 -9.79 0.68
C GLY A 23 3.97 -8.81 1.72
N HIS A 24 4.84 -7.95 2.26
CA HIS A 24 4.45 -6.90 3.19
C HIS A 24 3.50 -5.88 2.53
N ASN A 25 3.86 -5.36 1.36
CA ASN A 25 3.05 -4.36 0.65
C ASN A 25 1.72 -4.95 0.18
N LEU A 26 1.73 -6.17 -0.37
CA LEU A 26 0.49 -6.86 -0.77
C LEU A 26 -0.44 -7.07 0.43
N LEU A 27 0.10 -7.51 1.56
CA LEU A 27 -0.68 -7.69 2.79
C LEU A 27 -1.26 -6.35 3.28
N ALA A 28 -0.47 -5.28 3.28
CA ALA A 28 -0.94 -3.95 3.68
C ALA A 28 -2.12 -3.47 2.82
N PHE A 29 -2.05 -3.67 1.50
CA PHE A 29 -3.13 -3.30 0.56
C PHE A 29 -4.40 -4.11 0.82
N LEU A 30 -4.27 -5.43 0.99
CA LEU A 30 -5.40 -6.31 1.27
C LEU A 30 -6.06 -5.99 2.62
N LEU A 31 -5.25 -5.77 3.67
CA LEU A 31 -5.75 -5.38 4.99
C LEU A 31 -6.46 -4.03 4.93
N ALA A 32 -5.93 -3.06 4.20
CA ALA A 32 -6.58 -1.76 4.04
C ALA A 32 -7.98 -1.90 3.43
N ALA A 33 -8.15 -2.74 2.41
CA ALA A 33 -9.44 -3.02 1.79
C ALA A 33 -10.43 -3.69 2.75
N VAL A 34 -9.98 -4.68 3.54
CA VAL A 34 -10.83 -5.34 4.55
C VAL A 34 -11.25 -4.35 5.65
N LEU A 35 -10.32 -3.52 6.12
CA LEU A 35 -10.58 -2.51 7.15
C LEU A 35 -11.46 -1.36 6.67
N ALA A 36 -11.58 -1.13 5.36
CA ALA A 36 -12.33 0.00 4.82
C ALA A 36 -13.79 0.02 5.26
N VAL A 37 -14.42 -1.16 5.32
CA VAL A 37 -15.82 -1.31 5.73
C VAL A 37 -16.03 -0.85 7.18
N PHE A 38 -15.06 -1.17 8.05
CA PHE A 38 -15.12 -0.81 9.48
C PHE A 38 -14.66 0.62 9.77
N THR A 39 -13.85 1.18 8.89
CA THR A 39 -13.20 2.48 9.10
C THR A 39 -13.77 3.59 8.24
N ALA A 40 -14.88 3.33 7.53
CA ALA A 40 -15.47 4.24 6.55
C ALA A 40 -14.44 4.77 5.52
N GLY A 41 -13.47 3.93 5.15
CA GLY A 41 -12.46 4.25 4.13
C GLY A 41 -11.21 4.95 4.66
N LEU A 42 -11.13 5.24 5.97
CA LEU A 42 -9.93 5.83 6.59
C LEU A 42 -8.68 4.97 6.37
N SER A 43 -8.82 3.64 6.30
CA SER A 43 -7.71 2.74 5.96
C SER A 43 -7.09 3.02 4.59
N GLY A 44 -7.88 3.42 3.59
CA GLY A 44 -7.39 3.79 2.25
C GLY A 44 -6.66 5.13 2.24
N PHE A 45 -7.14 6.08 3.05
CA PHE A 45 -6.41 7.32 3.32
C PHE A 45 -5.08 7.01 4.02
N ALA A 46 -5.09 6.21 5.08
CA ALA A 46 -3.87 5.84 5.80
C ALA A 46 -2.85 5.11 4.89
N LEU A 47 -3.31 4.24 3.99
CA LEU A 47 -2.47 3.55 3.02
C LEU A 47 -1.66 4.51 2.12
N THR A 48 -2.23 5.67 1.78
CA THR A 48 -1.59 6.66 0.90
C THR A 48 -0.82 7.72 1.68
N PHE A 49 -1.38 8.18 2.80
CA PHE A 49 -0.83 9.27 3.59
C PHE A 49 0.30 8.81 4.52
N LEU A 50 0.13 7.69 5.22
CA LEU A 50 0.99 7.32 6.34
C LEU A 50 2.45 7.06 5.91
N PRO A 51 2.74 6.33 4.81
CA PRO A 51 4.12 6.12 4.38
C PRO A 51 4.82 7.45 4.08
N GLY A 52 4.18 8.33 3.30
CA GLY A 52 4.72 9.65 2.94
C GLY A 52 4.92 10.56 4.15
N PHE A 53 3.96 10.56 5.09
CA PHE A 53 4.07 11.32 6.34
C PHE A 53 5.24 10.85 7.19
N LEU A 54 5.38 9.54 7.41
CA LEU A 54 6.47 8.97 8.22
C LEU A 54 7.84 9.24 7.59
N LEU A 55 7.93 9.15 6.26
CA LEU A 55 9.14 9.47 5.52
C LEU A 55 9.49 10.96 5.62
N GLY A 56 8.53 11.86 5.41
CA GLY A 56 8.74 13.30 5.56
C GLY A 56 9.12 13.70 6.99
N TYR A 57 8.48 13.09 7.99
CA TYR A 57 8.82 13.28 9.39
C TYR A 57 10.24 12.82 9.71
N ALA A 58 10.64 11.62 9.23
CA ALA A 58 12.00 11.13 9.40
C ALA A 58 13.03 12.03 8.69
N ALA A 59 12.71 12.53 7.49
CA ALA A 59 13.55 13.47 6.74
C ALA A 59 13.80 14.76 7.53
N ALA A 60 12.74 15.29 8.16
CA ALA A 60 12.81 16.51 8.97
C ALA A 60 13.70 16.33 10.22
N LEU A 61 13.76 15.13 10.79
CA LEU A 61 14.57 14.83 11.98
C LEU A 61 16.02 14.43 11.67
N THR A 62 16.31 14.00 10.44
CA THR A 62 17.62 13.44 10.07
C THR A 62 18.26 14.23 8.92
N SER A 63 18.02 13.83 7.69
CA SER A 63 18.49 14.49 6.47
C SER A 63 17.62 14.13 5.28
N TRP A 64 17.32 15.12 4.44
CA TRP A 64 16.63 14.93 3.17
C TRP A 64 17.35 13.97 2.22
N SER A 65 18.68 13.89 2.26
CA SER A 65 19.44 12.97 1.40
C SER A 65 19.20 11.50 1.73
N VAL A 66 19.05 11.18 3.02
CA VAL A 66 18.75 9.81 3.49
C VAL A 66 17.30 9.44 3.19
N ALA A 67 16.38 10.40 3.34
CA ALA A 67 14.97 10.19 3.00
C ALA A 67 14.75 10.03 1.50
N LEU A 68 15.37 10.87 0.66
CA LEU A 68 15.24 10.79 -0.79
C LEU A 68 15.88 9.52 -1.37
N GLY A 69 16.96 9.02 -0.76
CA GLY A 69 17.60 7.76 -1.16
C GLY A 69 16.67 6.55 -1.11
N GLY A 70 15.80 6.46 -0.09
CA GLY A 70 14.80 5.39 0.00
C GLY A 70 13.49 5.68 -0.75
N VAL A 71 13.15 6.96 -0.97
CA VAL A 71 11.88 7.36 -1.61
C VAL A 71 11.94 7.28 -3.13
N VAL A 72 13.07 7.67 -3.73
CA VAL A 72 13.18 7.77 -5.19
C VAL A 72 13.09 6.42 -5.90
N PRO A 73 13.70 5.32 -5.41
CA PRO A 73 13.60 4.02 -6.05
C PRO A 73 12.18 3.46 -6.02
N ASN A 74 11.57 3.42 -4.83
CA ASN A 74 10.29 2.74 -4.62
C ASN A 74 9.08 3.61 -4.97
N GLY A 75 9.18 4.91 -4.73
CA GLY A 75 8.06 5.86 -4.82
C GLY A 75 7.47 5.98 -6.23
N LEU A 76 8.23 5.69 -7.28
CA LEU A 76 7.74 5.80 -8.66
C LEU A 76 6.70 4.73 -9.03
N LEU A 77 6.76 3.56 -8.41
CA LEU A 77 5.85 2.43 -8.69
C LEU A 77 4.85 2.23 -7.57
N GLU A 78 5.31 2.34 -6.32
CA GLU A 78 4.47 2.10 -5.15
C GLU A 78 3.46 3.23 -4.94
N ILE A 79 3.83 4.50 -5.14
CA ILE A 79 2.91 5.63 -4.91
C ILE A 79 1.74 5.61 -5.89
N PRO A 80 1.92 5.44 -7.21
CA PRO A 80 0.77 5.33 -8.12
C PRO A 80 -0.12 4.14 -7.79
N ALA A 81 0.47 2.98 -7.45
CA ALA A 81 -0.29 1.81 -7.03
C ALA A 81 -1.09 2.08 -5.74
N ALA A 82 -0.47 2.73 -4.76
CA ALA A 82 -1.10 3.11 -3.50
C ALA A 82 -2.22 4.14 -3.69
N ILE A 83 -2.06 5.12 -4.59
CA ILE A 83 -3.11 6.10 -4.89
C ILE A 83 -4.35 5.41 -5.48
N VAL A 84 -4.15 4.54 -6.47
CA VAL A 84 -5.25 3.81 -7.11
C VAL A 84 -5.93 2.88 -6.09
N ALA A 85 -5.14 2.10 -5.35
CA ALA A 85 -5.66 1.22 -4.32
C ALA A 85 -6.39 2.01 -3.23
N GLY A 86 -5.78 3.07 -2.71
CA GLY A 86 -6.32 3.94 -1.67
C GLY A 86 -7.65 4.57 -2.07
N GLY A 87 -7.77 5.06 -3.31
CA GLY A 87 -9.05 5.58 -3.83
C GLY A 87 -10.16 4.52 -3.87
N LEU A 88 -9.84 3.30 -4.35
CA LEU A 88 -10.80 2.19 -4.36
C LEU A 88 -11.15 1.69 -2.94
N VAL A 89 -10.20 1.70 -2.02
CA VAL A 89 -10.41 1.38 -0.60
C VAL A 89 -11.30 2.42 0.08
N ILE A 90 -11.09 3.71 -0.21
CA ILE A 90 -11.98 4.79 0.24
C ILE A 90 -13.39 4.56 -0.32
N GLN A 91 -13.52 4.17 -1.59
CA GLN A 91 -14.81 3.86 -2.21
C GLN A 91 -15.53 2.68 -1.53
N ILE A 92 -14.80 1.63 -1.14
CA ILE A 92 -15.37 0.52 -0.33
C ILE A 92 -15.94 1.08 0.98
N GLY A 93 -15.18 1.91 1.68
CA GLY A 93 -15.63 2.55 2.92
C GLY A 93 -16.85 3.45 2.73
N ALA A 94 -16.86 4.27 1.68
CA ALA A 94 -17.99 5.12 1.32
C ALA A 94 -19.26 4.28 1.03
N SER A 95 -19.12 3.15 0.34
CA SER A 95 -20.23 2.24 0.07
C SER A 95 -20.84 1.61 1.33
N ALA A 96 -20.05 1.51 2.42
CA ALA A 96 -20.51 0.97 3.69
C ALA A 96 -21.33 1.96 4.53
N ILE A 97 -21.14 3.27 4.35
CA ILE A 97 -21.82 4.33 5.12
C ILE A 97 -22.92 5.05 4.34
N HIS A 98 -22.80 5.18 3.01
CA HIS A 98 -23.81 5.84 2.19
C HIS A 98 -25.01 4.92 2.05
N MET A 99 -26.23 5.39 2.27
CA MET A 99 -27.44 4.56 2.15
C MET A 99 -28.18 4.94 0.86
N GLU A 100 -28.22 4.03 -0.11
CA GLU A 100 -28.98 4.21 -1.35
C GLU A 100 -30.30 3.43 -1.32
N PRO A 101 -31.32 3.86 -2.07
CA PRO A 101 -32.63 3.22 -2.08
C PRO A 101 -32.64 1.81 -2.69
N GLU A 102 -31.68 1.48 -3.56
CA GLU A 102 -31.68 0.26 -4.38
C GLU A 102 -30.42 -0.60 -4.17
N GLY A 103 -30.57 -1.93 -4.30
CA GLY A 103 -29.47 -2.90 -4.29
C GLY A 103 -29.05 -3.45 -2.91
N GLY A 104 -29.44 -2.81 -1.81
CA GLY A 104 -29.12 -3.26 -0.45
C GLY A 104 -27.64 -3.11 -0.09
N TRP A 105 -27.36 -3.04 1.22
CA TRP A 105 -26.02 -2.76 1.74
C TRP A 105 -24.96 -3.76 1.26
N THR A 106 -25.28 -5.06 1.32
CA THR A 106 -24.34 -6.13 0.95
C THR A 106 -23.93 -6.10 -0.52
N ALA A 107 -24.88 -5.91 -1.45
CA ALA A 107 -24.54 -5.95 -2.88
C ALA A 107 -23.61 -4.78 -3.27
N ARG A 108 -23.78 -3.63 -2.62
CA ARG A 108 -22.97 -2.43 -2.88
C ARG A 108 -21.52 -2.61 -2.40
N ILE A 109 -21.34 -3.13 -1.20
CA ILE A 109 -20.00 -3.48 -0.71
C ILE A 109 -19.37 -4.54 -1.59
N LEU A 110 -20.10 -5.59 -1.97
CA LEU A 110 -19.59 -6.63 -2.85
C LEU A 110 -19.19 -6.08 -4.23
N ALA A 111 -19.94 -5.13 -4.78
CA ALA A 111 -19.57 -4.47 -6.04
C ALA A 111 -18.28 -3.66 -5.90
N ALA A 112 -18.16 -2.84 -4.85
CA ALA A 112 -16.96 -2.05 -4.58
C ALA A 112 -15.73 -2.94 -4.33
N VAL A 113 -15.89 -4.03 -3.59
CA VAL A 113 -14.84 -5.04 -3.38
C VAL A 113 -14.49 -5.75 -4.69
N ALA A 114 -15.47 -6.09 -5.53
CA ALA A 114 -15.22 -6.73 -6.82
C ALA A 114 -14.40 -5.83 -7.76
N ASP A 115 -14.67 -4.52 -7.76
CA ASP A 115 -13.88 -3.55 -8.53
C ASP A 115 -12.45 -3.44 -7.99
N TYR A 116 -12.27 -3.43 -6.66
CA TYR A 116 -10.95 -3.50 -6.05
C TYR A 116 -10.21 -4.79 -6.43
N MET A 117 -10.84 -5.96 -6.32
CA MET A 117 -10.26 -7.24 -6.72
C MET A 117 -9.89 -7.27 -8.20
N ARG A 118 -10.70 -6.67 -9.07
CA ARG A 118 -10.39 -6.53 -10.50
C ARG A 118 -9.17 -5.63 -10.72
N SER A 119 -8.98 -4.60 -9.92
CA SER A 119 -7.82 -3.71 -10.00
C SER A 119 -6.51 -4.38 -9.56
N LEU A 120 -6.57 -5.40 -8.70
CA LEU A 120 -5.39 -6.15 -8.25
C LEU A 120 -4.59 -6.76 -9.40
N ARG A 121 -5.23 -7.06 -10.54
CA ARG A 121 -4.52 -7.53 -11.75
C ARG A 121 -3.41 -6.57 -12.23
N TRP A 122 -3.54 -5.28 -11.91
CA TRP A 122 -2.56 -4.25 -12.25
C TRP A 122 -1.71 -3.84 -11.04
N ILE A 123 -2.32 -3.79 -9.84
CA ILE A 123 -1.63 -3.41 -8.61
C ILE A 123 -0.59 -4.45 -8.22
N VAL A 124 -0.91 -5.75 -8.29
CA VAL A 124 0.00 -6.82 -7.87
C VAL A 124 1.30 -6.82 -8.70
N PRO A 125 1.27 -6.74 -10.05
CA PRO A 125 2.48 -6.57 -10.85
C PRO A 125 3.26 -5.29 -10.49
N ALA A 126 2.58 -4.17 -10.24
CA ALA A 126 3.24 -2.93 -9.86
C ALA A 126 3.99 -3.06 -8.52
N LEU A 127 3.39 -3.71 -7.52
CA LEU A 127 4.04 -4.00 -6.23
C LEU A 127 5.23 -4.95 -6.38
N ALA A 128 5.14 -5.94 -7.27
CA ALA A 128 6.26 -6.84 -7.54
C ALA A 128 7.44 -6.10 -8.18
N LEU A 129 7.17 -5.21 -9.14
CA LEU A 129 8.19 -4.36 -9.75
C LEU A 129 8.79 -3.39 -8.74
N ALA A 130 7.98 -2.77 -7.87
CA ALA A 130 8.46 -1.91 -6.79
C ALA A 130 9.46 -2.65 -5.89
N ALA A 131 9.10 -3.85 -5.42
CA ALA A 131 9.99 -4.67 -4.58
C ALA A 131 11.33 -5.02 -5.26
N ILE A 132 11.33 -5.29 -6.57
CA ILE A 132 12.56 -5.54 -7.34
C ILE A 132 13.42 -4.26 -7.42
N VAL A 133 12.80 -3.11 -7.66
CA VAL A 133 13.49 -1.83 -7.75
C VAL A 133 14.09 -1.45 -6.40
N GLU A 134 13.36 -1.63 -5.30
CA GLU A 134 13.87 -1.37 -3.95
C GLU A 134 15.15 -2.15 -3.65
N VAL A 135 15.14 -3.47 -3.88
CA VAL A 135 16.33 -4.30 -3.56
C VAL A 135 17.53 -3.99 -4.46
N ARG A 136 17.31 -3.41 -5.64
CA ARG A 136 18.40 -3.04 -6.56
C ARG A 136 18.96 -1.65 -6.34
N PHE A 137 18.18 -0.72 -5.78
CA PHE A 137 18.51 0.71 -5.77
C PHE A 137 18.34 1.39 -4.41
N GLY A 138 17.71 0.73 -3.43
CA GLY A 138 17.62 1.16 -2.03
C GLY A 138 18.71 0.57 -1.17
#